data_AF-U4QHZ6-F1
#
_entry.id   AF-U4QHZ6-F1
#
_cell.length_a   1.000
_cell.length_b   1.000
_cell.length_c   1.000
_cell.angle_alpha   90.00
_cell.angle_beta   90.00
_cell.angle_gamma   90.00
#
_symmetry.space_group_name_H-M   'P 1'
#
loop_
_entity.id
_entity.type
_entity.pdbx_description
1 polymer ?
#
loop_
_entity_poly.entity_id
_entity_poly.type
_entity_poly.pdbx_seq_one_letter_code
_entity_poly.pdbx_strand_id
1 'polypeptide(L)' 'MGLITMSERDLQRIEVLSKVVDGRMSIVAAAHLLAISARYVQRLIGRIEATGAASIRHNNWSPIEQ' A
#
# COMPACT_ATOMS: atom_id res chain seq x y z
N MET A 1 -20.06 -11.50 -9.57
CA MET A 1 -18.76 -10.96 -9.96
C MET A 1 -18.78 -9.45 -9.73
N GLY A 2 -18.53 -8.99 -8.50
CA GLY A 2 -18.59 -7.55 -8.20
C GLY A 2 -17.43 -6.83 -8.89
N LEU A 3 -17.73 -5.93 -9.83
CA LEU A 3 -16.73 -4.97 -10.30
C LEU A 3 -16.37 -4.09 -9.12
N ILE A 4 -15.24 -4.38 -8.47
CA ILE A 4 -14.67 -3.45 -7.50
C ILE A 4 -14.16 -2.27 -8.33
N THR A 5 -14.96 -1.22 -8.45
CA THR A 5 -14.48 0.07 -8.95
C THR A 5 -13.52 0.61 -7.90
N MET A 6 -12.22 0.67 -8.23
CA MET A 6 -11.21 1.28 -7.35
C MET A 6 -11.62 2.71 -7.02
N SER A 7 -11.57 3.08 -5.75
CA SER A 7 -11.74 4.48 -5.36
C SER A 7 -10.46 5.26 -5.67
N GLU A 8 -10.57 6.58 -5.84
CA GLU A 8 -9.41 7.48 -5.99
C GLU A 8 -8.40 7.30 -4.85
N ARG A 9 -8.87 7.00 -3.64
CA ARG A 9 -8.04 6.70 -2.48
C ARG A 9 -7.23 5.42 -2.63
N ASP A 10 -7.78 4.41 -3.31
CA ASP A 10 -7.06 3.14 -3.54
C ASP A 10 -5.98 3.33 -4.60
N LEU A 11 -6.25 4.13 -5.63
CA LEU A 11 -5.24 4.54 -6.60
C LEU A 11 -4.11 5.34 -5.94
N GLN A 12 -4.45 6.30 -5.07
CA GLN A 12 -3.47 7.07 -4.31
C GLN A 12 -2.60 6.16 -3.42
N ARG A 13 -3.20 5.17 -2.76
CA ARG A 13 -2.47 4.17 -1.96
C ARG A 13 -1.49 3.37 -2.79
N ILE A 14 -1.92 2.86 -3.94
CA ILE A 14 -1.07 2.08 -4.84
C ILE A 14 0.11 2.93 -5.32
N GLU A 15 -0.14 4.18 -5.74
CA GLU A 15 0.91 5.08 -6.22
C GLU A 15 1.94 5.38 -5.12
N VAL A 16 1.48 5.75 -3.92
CA VAL A 16 2.34 6.04 -2.78
C VAL A 16 3.20 4.84 -2.41
N LEU A 17 2.60 3.65 -2.30
CA LEU A 17 3.32 2.43 -1.94
C LEU A 17 4.32 2.01 -3.03
N SER A 18 3.96 2.14 -4.31
CA SER A 18 4.89 1.89 -5.42
C SER A 18 6.11 2.80 -5.34
N LYS A 19 5.93 4.09 -5.03
CA LYS A 19 7.06 5.02 -4.87
C LYS A 19 7.96 4.65 -3.70
N VAL A 20 7.43 4.10 -2.61
CA VAL A 20 8.25 3.64 -1.48
C VAL A 20 9.03 2.38 -1.83
N VAL A 21 8.38 1.41 -2.49
CA VAL A 21 9.05 0.18 -2.97
C VAL A 21 10.17 0.51 -3.96
N ASP A 22 9.94 1.49 -4.85
CA ASP A 22 10.95 1.98 -5.80
C ASP A 22 12.08 2.78 -5.12
N GLY A 23 12.03 3.01 -3.81
CA GLY A 23 12.98 3.86 -3.07
C GLY A 23 12.88 5.35 -3.40
N ARG A 24 11.83 5.78 -4.12
CA ARG A 24 11.58 7.18 -4.54
C ARG A 24 10.83 7.99 -3.51
N MET A 25 10.27 7.36 -2.48
CA MET A 25 9.56 8.00 -1.37
C MET A 25 9.93 7.33 -0.04
N SER A 26 10.07 8.12 1.03
CA SER A 26 10.34 7.56 2.35
C SER A 26 9.07 6.99 2.99
N ILE A 27 9.25 5.96 3.84
CA ILE A 27 8.17 5.36 4.64
C ILE A 27 7.41 6.41 5.46
N VAL A 28 8.12 7.40 6.01
CA VAL A 28 7.52 8.47 6.81
C VAL A 28 6.64 9.37 5.94
N ALA A 29 7.10 9.79 4.76
CA ALA A 29 6.30 10.60 3.84
C ALA A 29 5.03 9.86 3.40
N ALA A 30 5.14 8.56 3.10
CA ALA A 30 3.99 7.72 2.78
C ALA A 30 3.00 7.59 3.94
N ALA A 31 3.50 7.48 5.18
CA ALA A 31 2.66 7.43 6.38
C ALA A 31 1.78 8.70 6.52
N HIS A 32 2.36 9.87 6.27
CA HIS A 32 1.62 11.13 6.25
C HIS A 32 0.58 11.18 5.14
N LEU A 33 0.94 10.81 3.90
CA LEU A 33 0.02 10.82 2.75
C LEU A 33 -1.15 9.82 2.89
N LEU A 34 -0.90 8.68 3.53
CA LEU A 34 -1.90 7.63 3.73
C LEU A 34 -2.67 7.77 5.05
N ALA A 35 -2.29 8.73 5.90
CA ALA A 35 -2.83 8.91 7.25
C ALA A 35 -2.78 7.63 8.11
N ILE A 36 -1.69 6.87 8.02
CA ILE A 36 -1.43 5.65 8.80
C ILE A 36 -0.04 5.72 9.43
N SER A 37 0.26 4.85 10.40
CA SER A 37 1.57 4.89 11.07
C SER A 37 2.71 4.41 10.14
N ALA A 38 3.90 5.00 10.28
CA ALA A 38 5.10 4.59 9.55
C ALA A 38 5.45 3.11 9.77
N ARG A 39 5.23 2.58 10.99
CA ARG A 39 5.39 1.15 11.29
C ARG A 39 4.44 0.29 10.47
N TYR A 40 3.21 0.74 10.26
CA TYR A 40 2.24 0.04 9.45
C TYR A 40 2.65 0.02 7.97
N VAL A 41 3.13 1.16 7.44
CA VAL A 41 3.71 1.24 6.09
C VAL A 41 4.90 0.29 5.93
N GLN A 42 5.82 0.27 6.90
CA GLN A 42 6.98 -0.63 6.89
C GLN A 42 6.57 -2.11 6.90
N ARG A 43 5.60 -2.50 7.74
CA ARG A 43 5.05 -3.86 7.74
C ARG A 43 4.42 -4.22 6.40
N LEU A 44 3.70 -3.29 5.79
CA LEU A 44 3.04 -3.49 4.52
C LEU A 44 4.04 -3.72 3.39
N ILE A 45 5.09 -2.90 3.31
CA ILE A 45 6.18 -3.07 2.34
C ILE A 45 6.88 -4.40 2.55
N GLY A 46 7.21 -4.76 3.79
CA GLY A 46 7.85 -6.05 4.08
C GLY A 46 6.99 -7.25 3.64
N ARG A 47 5.66 -7.15 3.70
CA ARG A 47 4.76 -8.18 3.14
C ARG A 47 4.80 -8.19 1.61
N ILE A 48 4.85 -7.02 0.98
CA ILE A 48 4.92 -6.89 -0.48
C ILE A 48 6.21 -7.51 -1.03
N GLU A 49 7.33 -7.21 -0.39
CA GLU A 49 8.64 -7.79 -0.74
C GLU A 49 8.68 -9.30 -0.50
N ALA A 50 8.16 -9.77 0.64
CA ALA A 50 8.14 -11.20 0.97
C ALA A 50 7.21 -12.04 0.07
N THR A 51 6.13 -11.45 -0.44
CA THR A 51 5.17 -12.14 -1.33
C THR A 51 5.43 -11.87 -2.82
N GLY A 52 6.44 -11.03 -3.12
CA GLY A 52 6.75 -10.52 -4.46
C GLY A 52 5.72 -9.51 -4.99
N ALA A 53 6.08 -8.83 -6.10
CA ALA A 53 5.25 -7.82 -6.79
C ALA A 53 3.84 -8.31 -7.21
N ALA A 54 3.58 -9.62 -7.12
CA ALA A 54 2.25 -10.21 -7.27
C ALA A 54 1.24 -9.69 -6.23
N SER A 55 1.69 -9.27 -5.05
CA SER A 55 0.83 -8.71 -3.99
C SER A 55 0.31 -7.30 -4.29
N ILE A 56 1.03 -6.51 -5.10
CA ILE A 56 0.61 -5.15 -5.50
C ILE A 56 -0.60 -5.20 -6.44
N ARG A 57 -0.83 -6.33 -7.12
CA ARG A 57 -1.90 -6.50 -8.11
C ARG A 57 -3.26 -6.90 -7.52
N HIS A 58 -3.34 -7.32 -6.26
CA HIS A 58 -4.60 -7.77 -5.69
C HIS A 58 -5.33 -6.63 -4.98
N ASN A 59 -6.51 -6.28 -5.48
CA ASN A 59 -7.44 -5.25 -4.99
C ASN A 59 -8.04 -5.56 -3.61
N ASN A 60 -7.37 -6.41 -2.82
CA ASN A 60 -7.74 -6.74 -1.45
C ASN A 60 -6.62 -6.30 -0.51
N TRP A 61 -6.28 -5.02 -0.57
CA TRP A 61 -5.63 -4.31 0.52
C TRP A 61 -6.66 -4.16 1.64
N SER A 62 -7.01 -5.27 2.30
CA SER A 62 -7.82 -5.23 3.51
C SER A 62 -6.85 -4.88 4.66
N PRO A 63 -7.03 -3.74 5.34
CA PRO A 63 -6.46 -3.58 6.65
C PRO A 63 -7.08 -4.69 7.49
N ILE A 64 -6.23 -5.48 8.12
CA ILE A 64 -6.61 -6.31 9.27
C ILE A 64 -7.41 -5.43 10.24
N GLU A 65 -8.73 -5.48 10.14
CA GLU A 65 -9.64 -5.10 11.20
C GLU A 65 -9.40 -6.11 12.33
N GLN A 66 -8.74 -5.63 13.38
CA GLN A 66 -8.99 -6.05 14.76
C GLN A 66 -9.37 -4.79 15.52
#